data_AF-A0A0K2RBR7-F1
#
_entry.id   AF-A0A0K2RBR7-F1
#
_cell.length_a   1.000
_cell.length_b   1.000
_cell.length_c   1.000
_cell.angle_alpha   90.00
_cell.angle_beta   90.00
_cell.angle_gamma   90.00
#
_symmetry.space_group_name_H-M   'P 1'
#
loop_
_entity.id
_entity.type
_entity.pdbx_description
1 polymer ?
#
loop_
_entity_poly.entity_id
_entity_poly.type
_entity_poly.pdbx_seq_one_letter_code
_entity_poly.pdbx_strand_id
1 'polypeptide(L)'
;MNWGGSTFAVTSQAGDQKLAAEVAKGLYADDASLTDGWKTQTIFPLNQNVLKSDAFTNNAVDFFGGQTANKDIYIPAENAYKGFSYSPFSVYYYAQLQAETVKINAGKVSGDEAATELQGIMVNYAKSQGFTVN
;
A
#
# COMPACT_ATOMS: atom_id res chain seq x y z
N MET A 1 -6.67 -9.09 -4.23
CA MET A 1 -5.86 -7.90 -4.55
C MET A 1 -5.08 -7.54 -3.31
N ASN A 2 -3.77 -7.30 -3.41
CA ASN A 2 -3.00 -6.62 -2.36
C ASN A 2 -3.16 -5.12 -2.58
N TRP A 3 -3.56 -4.37 -1.54
CA TRP A 3 -3.79 -2.93 -1.62
C TRP A 3 -3.25 -2.22 -0.38
N GLY A 4 -2.47 -1.17 -0.60
CA GLY A 4 -1.81 -0.41 0.46
C GLY A 4 -0.39 -0.91 0.74
N GLY A 5 -0.08 -1.08 2.02
CA GLY A 5 1.29 -1.17 2.53
C GLY A 5 1.80 0.20 3.00
N SER A 6 2.62 0.19 4.04
CA SER A 6 3.20 1.40 4.63
C SER A 6 4.72 1.30 4.65
N THR A 7 5.37 2.46 4.71
CA THR A 7 6.83 2.56 4.84
C THR A 7 7.18 3.69 5.79
N PHE A 8 8.37 3.59 6.39
CA PHE A 8 8.97 4.67 7.17
C PHE A 8 9.94 5.44 6.28
N ALA A 9 9.71 6.73 6.13
CA ALA A 9 10.58 7.63 5.38
C ALA A 9 11.23 8.64 6.32
N VAL A 10 12.52 8.88 6.13
CA VAL A 10 13.26 9.94 6.84
C VAL A 10 13.24 11.19 5.98
N THR A 11 12.75 12.30 6.54
CA THR A 11 12.67 13.58 5.83
C THR A 11 14.04 14.27 5.78
N SER A 12 14.22 15.18 4.83
CA SER A 12 15.42 16.04 4.74
C SER A 12 15.55 17.03 5.90
N GLN A 13 14.47 17.22 6.67
CA GLN A 13 14.40 18.16 7.79
C GLN A 13 14.79 17.52 9.13
N ALA A 14 15.01 16.20 9.18
CA ALA A 14 15.39 15.53 10.41
C ALA A 14 16.77 16.03 10.90
N GLY A 15 16.86 16.40 12.19
CA GLY A 15 18.09 16.92 12.78
C GLY A 15 19.25 15.92 12.79
N ASP A 16 18.93 14.62 12.87
CA ASP A 16 19.88 13.52 12.64
C ASP A 16 19.23 12.46 11.74
N GLN A 17 19.47 12.59 10.44
CA GLN A 17 18.91 11.68 9.44
C GLN A 17 19.45 10.24 9.58
N LYS A 18 20.69 10.09 10.06
CA LYS A 18 21.30 8.76 10.22
C LYS A 18 20.61 8.01 11.35
N LEU A 19 20.48 8.65 12.51
CA LEU A 19 19.80 8.04 13.66
C LEU A 19 18.32 7.78 13.36
N ALA A 20 17.64 8.71 12.68
CA ALA A 20 16.25 8.50 12.26
C ALA A 20 16.12 7.28 11.32
N ALA A 21 17.08 7.08 10.41
CA ALA A 21 17.11 5.93 9.51
C ALA A 21 17.38 4.62 10.27
N GLU A 22 18.24 4.64 11.30
CA GLU A 22 18.48 3.48 12.16
C GLU A 22 17.18 3.06 12.89
N VAL A 23 16.42 4.02 13.43
CA VAL A 23 15.11 3.74 14.05
C VAL A 23 14.12 3.19 13.03
N ALA A 24 13.99 3.83 11.86
CA ALA A 24 13.08 3.38 10.80
C ALA A 24 13.39 1.95 10.33
N LYS A 25 14.68 1.59 10.27
CA LYS A 25 15.14 0.23 9.93
C LYS A 25 14.92 -0.79 11.05
N GLY A 26 14.81 -0.34 12.31
CA GLY A 26 14.70 -1.23 13.46
C GLY A 26 13.29 -1.75 13.71
N LEU A 27 12.24 -1.11 13.17
CA LEU A 27 10.87 -1.56 13.40
C LEU A 27 10.60 -2.88 12.66
N TYR A 28 10.18 -3.91 13.41
CA TYR A 28 9.99 -5.28 12.92
C TYR A 28 11.24 -5.93 12.33
N ALA A 29 12.42 -5.46 12.72
CA ALA A 29 13.69 -5.97 12.20
C ALA A 29 14.23 -7.16 12.99
N ASP A 30 13.91 -7.24 14.28
CA ASP A 30 14.27 -8.38 15.12
C ASP A 30 13.20 -9.48 15.07
N ASP A 31 13.61 -10.72 15.30
CA ASP A 31 12.73 -11.88 15.20
C ASP A 31 11.55 -11.82 16.18
N ALA A 32 11.73 -11.22 17.37
CA ALA A 32 10.68 -11.18 18.38
C ALA A 32 9.56 -10.22 17.98
N SER A 33 9.90 -8.99 17.60
CA SER A 33 8.91 -8.00 17.14
C SER A 33 8.26 -8.41 15.82
N LEU A 34 9.03 -8.96 14.88
CA LEU A 34 8.48 -9.50 13.64
C LEU A 34 7.50 -10.64 13.91
N THR A 35 7.87 -11.58 14.78
CA THR A 35 7.02 -12.73 15.16
C THR A 35 5.73 -12.30 15.85
N ASP A 36 5.84 -11.40 16.82
CA ASP A 36 4.68 -10.82 17.47
C ASP A 36 3.77 -10.12 16.46
N GLY A 37 4.34 -9.29 15.58
CA GLY A 37 3.62 -8.52 14.58
C GLY A 37 2.77 -9.37 13.63
N TRP A 38 3.30 -10.49 13.11
CA TRP A 38 2.52 -11.35 12.21
C TRP A 38 1.57 -12.31 12.95
N LYS A 39 1.90 -12.74 14.18
CA LYS A 39 1.01 -13.61 14.98
C LYS A 39 -0.21 -12.87 15.51
N THR A 40 0.00 -11.65 15.99
CA THR A 40 -1.09 -10.76 16.44
C THR A 40 -1.86 -10.13 15.27
N GLN A 41 -1.42 -10.39 14.04
CA GLN A 41 -1.96 -9.79 12.81
C GLN A 41 -1.88 -8.25 12.80
N THR A 42 -0.93 -7.68 13.54
CA THR A 42 -0.63 -6.23 13.49
C THR A 42 -0.04 -5.85 12.13
N ILE A 43 0.76 -6.74 11.54
CA ILE A 43 1.33 -6.56 10.20
C ILE A 43 1.18 -7.83 9.35
N PHE A 44 1.00 -7.64 8.04
CA PHE A 44 1.40 -8.65 7.07
C PHE A 44 2.90 -8.45 6.77
N PRO A 45 3.76 -9.46 6.99
CA PRO A 45 5.20 -9.28 6.87
C PRO A 45 5.66 -9.26 5.41
N LEU A 46 6.56 -8.35 5.05
CA LEU A 46 7.30 -8.40 3.77
C LEU A 46 8.64 -9.15 3.89
N ASN A 47 8.99 -9.60 5.10
CA ASN A 47 10.19 -10.37 5.36
C ASN A 47 10.12 -11.73 4.66
N GLN A 48 11.03 -11.98 3.73
CA GLN A 48 11.04 -13.18 2.89
C GLN A 48 11.27 -14.48 3.67
N ASN A 49 11.95 -14.43 4.81
CA ASN A 49 12.16 -15.62 5.63
C ASN A 49 10.84 -16.03 6.30
N VAL A 50 10.07 -15.05 6.79
CA VAL A 50 8.74 -15.30 7.37
C VAL A 50 7.77 -15.77 6.30
N LEU A 51 7.70 -15.07 5.16
CA LEU A 51 6.79 -15.41 4.06
C LEU A 51 6.97 -16.83 3.51
N LYS A 52 8.18 -17.40 3.64
CA LYS A 52 8.51 -18.76 3.19
C LYS A 52 8.51 -19.79 4.32
N SER A 53 8.27 -19.35 5.56
CA SER A 53 8.29 -20.25 6.72
C SER A 53 7.01 -21.07 6.83
N ASP A 54 7.14 -22.32 7.28
CA ASP A 54 5.99 -23.17 7.59
C ASP A 54 5.18 -22.61 8.76
N ALA A 55 5.84 -21.96 9.72
CA ALA A 55 5.20 -21.36 10.88
C ALA A 55 4.22 -20.26 10.49
N PHE A 56 4.56 -19.42 9.53
CA PHE A 56 3.67 -18.39 9.01
C PHE A 56 2.62 -18.97 8.06
N THR A 57 3.06 -19.80 7.10
CA THR A 57 2.20 -20.36 6.06
C THR A 57 1.08 -21.20 6.66
N ASN A 58 1.41 -22.12 7.57
CA ASN A 58 0.45 -23.03 8.18
C ASN A 58 -0.10 -22.53 9.52
N ASN A 59 0.06 -21.24 9.83
CA ASN A 59 -0.50 -20.67 11.06
C ASN A 59 -2.03 -20.79 11.05
N ALA A 60 -2.59 -21.49 12.04
CA ALA A 60 -4.02 -21.51 12.29
C ALA A 60 -4.41 -20.17 12.95
N VAL A 61 -5.12 -19.32 12.22
CA VAL A 61 -5.45 -17.98 12.70
C VAL A 61 -6.76 -18.01 13.48
N ASP A 62 -6.69 -17.75 14.78
CA ASP A 62 -7.85 -17.81 15.68
C ASP A 62 -9.00 -16.88 15.27
N PHE A 63 -8.67 -15.67 14.79
CA PHE A 63 -9.67 -14.71 14.30
C PHE A 63 -10.50 -15.29 13.13
N PHE A 64 -9.90 -16.15 12.31
CA PHE A 64 -10.56 -16.84 11.20
C PHE A 64 -11.04 -18.25 11.58
N GLY A 65 -11.17 -18.56 12.88
CA GLY A 65 -11.64 -19.87 13.34
C GLY A 65 -10.65 -21.00 13.09
N GLY A 66 -9.34 -20.72 13.13
CA GLY A 66 -8.28 -21.73 12.95
C GLY A 66 -7.91 -22.02 11.48
N GLN A 67 -8.42 -21.23 10.54
CA GLN A 67 -8.06 -21.36 9.12
C GLN A 67 -6.61 -20.94 8.86
N THR A 68 -6.01 -21.52 7.82
CA THR A 68 -4.67 -21.18 7.32
C THR A 68 -4.70 -20.01 6.32
N ALA A 69 -5.29 -18.88 6.73
CA ALA A 69 -5.52 -17.71 5.86
C ALA A 69 -4.25 -17.19 5.15
N ASN A 70 -3.08 -17.29 5.79
CA ASN A 70 -1.81 -16.94 5.16
C ASN A 70 -1.53 -17.77 3.91
N LYS A 71 -1.65 -19.10 4.01
CA LYS A 71 -1.48 -20.04 2.90
C LYS A 71 -2.56 -19.88 1.84
N ASP A 72 -3.81 -19.81 2.26
CA ASP A 72 -4.94 -20.00 1.35
C ASP A 72 -5.33 -18.69 0.65
N ILE A 73 -5.08 -17.54 1.27
CA ILE A 73 -5.51 -16.22 0.76
C ILE A 73 -4.34 -15.25 0.58
N TYR A 74 -3.57 -14.98 1.63
CA TYR A 74 -2.67 -13.82 1.62
C TYR A 74 -1.39 -14.03 0.80
N ILE A 75 -0.70 -15.15 0.96
CA ILE A 75 0.49 -15.47 0.15
C ILE A 75 0.13 -15.56 -1.35
N PRO A 76 -0.97 -16.22 -1.76
CA PRO A 76 -1.43 -16.17 -3.15
C PRO A 76 -1.70 -14.75 -3.65
N ALA A 77 -2.36 -13.91 -2.85
CA ALA A 77 -2.64 -12.53 -3.22
C ALA A 77 -1.37 -11.68 -3.39
N GLU A 78 -0.36 -11.88 -2.54
CA GLU A 78 0.95 -11.25 -2.64
C GLU A 78 1.68 -11.69 -3.92
N ASN A 79 1.79 -13.01 -4.14
CA ASN A 79 2.49 -13.55 -5.32
C ASN A 79 1.82 -13.18 -6.66
N ALA A 80 0.51 -12.92 -6.63
CA ALA A 80 -0.23 -12.46 -7.79
C ALA A 80 0.01 -10.98 -8.13
N TYR A 81 0.51 -10.17 -7.18
CA TYR A 81 0.75 -8.75 -7.40
C TYR A 81 1.94 -8.54 -8.35
N LYS A 82 1.72 -7.77 -9.43
CA LYS A 82 2.73 -7.48 -10.46
C LYS A 82 3.32 -6.07 -10.38
N GLY A 83 3.01 -5.34 -9.31
CA GLY A 83 3.35 -3.93 -9.19
C GLY A 83 2.32 -3.02 -9.84
N PHE A 84 2.36 -1.75 -9.46
CA PHE A 84 1.59 -0.66 -10.04
C PHE A 84 2.46 0.60 -10.07
N SER A 85 2.31 1.41 -11.13
CA SER A 85 3.00 2.69 -11.22
C SER A 85 2.12 3.77 -10.62
N TYR A 86 2.55 4.30 -9.48
CA TYR A 86 1.87 5.42 -8.84
C TYR A 86 2.20 6.74 -9.53
N SER A 87 1.23 7.65 -9.58
CA SER A 87 1.46 9.01 -10.08
C SER A 87 2.44 9.75 -9.16
N PRO A 88 3.35 10.60 -9.68
CA PRO A 88 4.15 11.50 -8.84
C PRO A 88 3.27 12.49 -8.04
N PHE A 89 2.00 12.61 -8.39
CA PHE A 89 1.01 13.44 -7.72
C PHE A 89 -0.07 12.58 -7.04
N SER A 90 0.29 11.41 -6.52
CA SER A 90 -0.67 10.43 -5.97
C SER A 90 -1.67 11.02 -4.97
N VAL A 91 -1.24 11.92 -4.08
CA VAL A 91 -2.14 12.61 -3.13
C VAL A 91 -3.19 13.44 -3.86
N TYR A 92 -2.77 14.24 -4.85
CA TYR A 92 -3.70 15.04 -5.65
C TYR A 92 -4.63 14.16 -6.49
N TYR A 93 -4.08 13.10 -7.11
CA TYR A 93 -4.87 12.10 -7.82
C TYR A 93 -5.98 11.51 -6.96
N TYR A 94 -5.69 11.07 -5.73
CA TYR A 94 -6.71 10.51 -4.84
C TYR A 94 -7.78 11.53 -4.45
N ALA A 95 -7.41 12.80 -4.25
CA ALA A 95 -8.39 13.87 -3.99
C ALA A 95 -9.34 14.09 -5.17
N GLN A 96 -8.82 14.09 -6.41
CA GLN A 96 -9.64 14.26 -7.61
C GLN A 96 -10.47 13.00 -7.90
N LEU A 97 -9.89 11.81 -7.74
CA LEU A 97 -10.62 10.54 -7.84
C LEU A 97 -11.81 10.50 -6.87
N GLN A 98 -11.63 10.97 -5.63
CA GLN A 98 -12.71 11.07 -4.66
C GLN A 98 -13.80 12.05 -5.14
N ALA A 99 -13.41 13.21 -5.68
CA ALA A 99 -14.37 14.19 -6.20
C ALA A 99 -15.20 13.61 -7.37
N GLU A 100 -14.56 12.89 -8.29
CA GLU A 100 -15.25 12.23 -9.40
C GLU A 100 -16.15 11.09 -8.93
N THR A 101 -15.69 10.29 -7.96
CA THR A 101 -16.50 9.22 -7.34
C THR A 101 -17.76 9.77 -6.67
N VAL A 102 -17.67 10.95 -6.04
CA VAL A 102 -18.84 11.63 -5.47
C VAL A 102 -19.84 12.03 -6.56
N LYS A 103 -19.39 12.49 -7.73
CA LYS A 103 -20.29 12.81 -8.85
C LYS A 103 -20.99 11.55 -9.39
N ILE A 104 -20.26 10.44 -9.52
CA ILE A 104 -20.82 9.14 -9.92
C ILE A 104 -21.91 8.72 -8.93
N ASN A 105 -21.61 8.73 -7.62
CA ASN A 105 -22.57 8.34 -6.58
C ASN A 105 -23.81 9.25 -6.53
N ALA A 106 -23.67 10.51 -6.94
CA ALA A 106 -24.76 11.45 -7.07
C ALA A 106 -25.54 11.32 -8.40
N GLY A 107 -25.18 10.37 -9.27
CA GLY A 107 -25.79 10.16 -10.59
C GLY A 107 -25.57 11.32 -11.56
N LYS A 108 -24.54 12.15 -11.35
CA LYS A 108 -24.29 13.35 -12.15
C LYS A 108 -23.48 13.08 -13.41
N VAL A 109 -22.65 12.04 -13.39
CA VAL A 109 -21.80 11.57 -14.48
C VAL A 109 -21.74 10.05 -14.45
N SER A 110 -21.49 9.43 -15.59
CA SER A 110 -21.16 8.01 -15.67
C SER A 110 -19.73 7.73 -15.20
N GLY A 111 -19.38 6.44 -15.06
CA GLY A 111 -18.01 6.04 -14.71
C GLY A 111 -16.98 6.39 -15.80
N ASP A 112 -17.37 6.30 -17.07
CA ASP A 112 -16.51 6.65 -18.21
C ASP A 112 -16.34 8.17 -18.38
N GLU A 113 -17.38 8.96 -18.13
CA GLU A 113 -17.30 10.42 -18.08
C GLU A 113 -16.36 10.88 -16.95
N ALA A 114 -16.57 10.36 -15.74
CA ALA A 114 -15.71 10.64 -14.59
C ALA A 114 -14.24 10.25 -14.82
N ALA A 115 -13.97 9.11 -15.46
CA ALA A 115 -12.61 8.69 -15.80
C ALA A 115 -11.95 9.64 -16.81
N THR A 116 -12.73 10.10 -17.81
CA THR A 116 -12.27 11.08 -18.82
C THR A 116 -11.95 12.42 -18.17
N GLU A 117 -12.83 12.90 -17.28
CA GLU A 117 -12.62 14.14 -16.52
C GLU A 117 -11.38 14.04 -15.63
N LEU A 118 -11.24 12.96 -14.86
CA LEU A 118 -10.07 12.72 -13.99
C LEU A 118 -8.76 12.75 -14.78
N GLN A 119 -8.73 12.06 -15.93
CA GLN A 119 -7.55 12.06 -16.81
C GLN A 119 -7.22 13.48 -17.27
N GLY A 120 -8.21 14.25 -17.73
CA GLY A 120 -8.03 15.64 -18.14
C GLY A 120 -7.45 16.52 -17.02
N ILE A 121 -8.00 16.40 -15.80
CA ILE A 121 -7.52 17.11 -14.61
C ILE A 121 -6.04 16.77 -14.34
N MET A 122 -5.70 15.47 -14.36
CA MET A 122 -4.34 15.04 -14.06
C MET A 122 -3.33 15.43 -15.15
N VAL A 123 -3.70 15.35 -16.43
CA VAL A 123 -2.84 15.79 -17.55
C VAL A 123 -2.56 17.29 -17.45
N ASN A 124 -3.59 18.10 -17.20
CA ASN A 124 -3.44 19.55 -17.06
C ASN A 124 -2.58 19.90 -15.85
N TYR A 125 -2.82 19.23 -14.71
CA TYR A 125 -2.01 19.43 -13.51
C TYR A 125 -0.55 19.06 -13.77
N ALA A 126 -0.27 17.89 -14.34
CA ALA A 126 1.08 17.45 -14.66
C ALA A 126 1.82 18.45 -15.57
N LYS A 127 1.17 18.94 -16.64
CA LYS A 127 1.73 19.99 -17.51
C LYS A 127 2.01 21.29 -16.75
N SER A 128 1.13 21.70 -15.84
CA SER A 128 1.33 22.89 -15.00
C SER A 128 2.53 22.75 -14.04
N GLN A 129 2.87 21.52 -13.65
CA GLN A 129 4.03 21.20 -12.81
C GLN A 129 5.30 20.97 -13.65
N GLY A 130 5.27 21.21 -14.96
CA GLY A 130 6.43 21.08 -15.86
C GLY A 130 6.69 19.66 -16.39
N PHE A 131 5.77 18.71 -16.19
CA PHE A 131 5.92 17.37 -16.73
C PHE A 131 5.48 17.30 -18.19
N THR A 132 6.22 16.54 -18.99
CA THR A 132 5.76 16.08 -20.31
C THR A 132 4.82 14.89 -20.11
N VAL A 133 3.64 14.94 -20.74
CA VAL A 133 2.64 13.87 -20.69
C VAL A 133 2.39 13.38 -22.10
N ASN A 134 2.49 12.06 -22.30
CA ASN A 134 2.30 11.38 -23.59
C ASN A 134 0.95 10.67 -23.64
#